data_AF-A0A8J5WCI6-F1
#
_entry.id   AF-A0A8J5WCI6-F1
#
_cell.length_a   1.000
_cell.length_b   1.000
_cell.length_c   1.000
_cell.angle_alpha   90.00
_cell.angle_beta   90.00
_cell.angle_gamma   90.00
#
_symmetry.space_group_name_H-M   'P 1'
#
loop_
_entity.id
_entity.type
_entity.pdbx_description
1 polymer ?
#
loop_
_entity_poly.entity_id
_entity_poly.type
_entity_poly.pdbx_seq_one_letter_code
_entity_poly.pdbx_strand_id
1 'polypeptide(L)'
;MASAAAEHPFKTILTTLPKPGGGEYGKFYSLPALNDPRIDKLPYSIRILLESAIRNCDNFQVTQSDVEKIIDWENTSPKLAEIPFKPARVLLQDFTGVPAVVDLAAMRDAMAKLDSDANKINPLVPVDLVIDHSVQVDVARSPNAVQSNMELEFSRNKERFGFLKWGSTAFHNMLVVPPGSGIVHQVNLEYLGRVVFNTDGIMYPDSVVGTDSHTTMIDGLGVAGWGVGGIEAEATMLGQPMSMVLPGVVGFKLTGKLQSGVTATDLVLTVCYRLNNSG
;
A
#
# COMPACT_ATOMS: atom_id res chain seq x y z
N MET A 1 7.28 -27.50 -23.02
CA MET A 1 6.63 -28.35 -22.01
C MET A 1 5.91 -27.42 -21.05
N ALA A 2 4.59 -27.49 -20.96
CA ALA A 2 3.86 -26.74 -19.93
C ALA A 2 4.26 -27.33 -18.58
N SER A 3 5.02 -26.56 -17.78
CA SER A 3 5.26 -26.87 -16.38
C SER A 3 3.90 -27.03 -15.72
N ALA A 4 3.59 -28.21 -15.19
CA ALA A 4 2.46 -28.35 -14.29
C ALA A 4 2.68 -27.34 -13.16
N ALA A 5 1.77 -26.37 -13.02
CA ALA A 5 1.91 -25.34 -11.99
C ALA A 5 2.13 -26.06 -10.66
N ALA A 6 3.30 -25.84 -10.06
CA ALA A 6 3.63 -26.43 -8.78
C ALA A 6 2.56 -26.00 -7.78
N GLU A 7 2.06 -26.96 -7.02
CA GLU A 7 0.98 -26.71 -6.08
C GLU A 7 1.47 -25.72 -4.99
N HIS A 8 0.62 -24.75 -4.63
CA HIS A 8 1.01 -23.70 -3.68
C HIS A 8 1.44 -24.32 -2.33
N PRO A 9 2.64 -24.02 -1.79
CA PRO A 9 3.19 -24.71 -0.62
C PRO A 9 2.29 -24.66 0.61
N PHE A 10 1.55 -23.57 0.77
CA PHE A 10 0.66 -23.34 1.91
C PHE A 10 -0.82 -23.63 1.60
N LYS A 11 -1.15 -24.44 0.58
CA LYS A 11 -2.55 -24.75 0.24
C LYS A 11 -3.34 -25.33 1.43
N THR A 12 -2.65 -26.04 2.33
CA THR A 12 -3.25 -26.81 3.43
C THR A 12 -3.88 -25.91 4.50
N ILE A 13 -3.45 -24.65 4.58
CA ILE A 13 -3.98 -23.65 5.52
C ILE A 13 -4.98 -22.69 4.85
N LEU A 14 -5.26 -22.86 3.56
CA LEU A 14 -6.29 -22.10 2.86
C LEU A 14 -7.66 -22.60 3.32
N THR A 15 -8.42 -21.71 3.95
CA THR A 15 -9.74 -22.03 4.50
C THR A 15 -10.78 -21.01 4.05
N THR A 16 -12.05 -21.34 4.21
CA THR A 16 -13.16 -20.45 3.86
C THR A 16 -13.66 -19.69 5.08
N LEU A 17 -13.94 -18.39 4.92
CA LEU A 17 -14.73 -17.63 5.87
C LEU A 17 -16.24 -17.77 5.59
N PRO A 18 -17.01 -18.44 6.47
CA PRO A 18 -18.45 -18.59 6.29
C PRO A 18 -19.18 -17.26 6.53
N LYS A 19 -20.30 -17.07 5.82
CA LYS A 19 -21.19 -15.91 6.01
C LYS A 19 -22.34 -16.25 6.98
N PRO A 20 -22.72 -15.35 7.89
CA PRO A 20 -23.94 -15.50 8.67
C PRO A 20 -25.17 -15.62 7.73
N GLY A 21 -25.92 -16.70 7.85
CA GLY A 21 -27.10 -16.97 7.00
C GLY A 21 -26.84 -17.82 5.75
N GLY A 22 -25.62 -18.38 5.60
CA GLY A 22 -25.27 -19.28 4.51
C GLY A 22 -24.45 -18.60 3.39
N GLY A 23 -23.63 -19.40 2.72
CA GLY A 23 -22.63 -18.93 1.76
C GLY A 23 -21.29 -18.57 2.40
N GLU A 24 -20.40 -18.00 1.59
CA GLU A 24 -19.00 -17.77 1.93
C GLU A 24 -18.62 -16.33 1.57
N TYR A 25 -17.85 -15.64 2.42
CA TYR A 25 -17.28 -14.33 2.04
C TYR A 25 -16.12 -14.49 1.06
N GLY A 26 -15.34 -15.56 1.22
CA GLY A 26 -14.14 -15.85 0.44
C GLY A 26 -13.24 -16.82 1.21
N LYS A 27 -12.11 -17.17 0.60
CA LYS A 27 -11.06 -17.98 1.20
C LYS A 27 -9.93 -17.10 1.71
N PHE A 28 -9.21 -17.55 2.72
CA PHE A 28 -8.04 -16.85 3.27
C PHE A 28 -7.03 -17.86 3.81
N TYR A 29 -5.75 -17.46 3.86
CA TYR A 29 -4.71 -18.26 4.48
C TYR A 29 -4.77 -18.07 6.00
N SER A 30 -5.18 -19.10 6.73
CA SER A 30 -5.32 -19.03 8.18
C SER A 30 -3.98 -19.19 8.87
N LEU A 31 -3.41 -18.09 9.38
CA LEU A 31 -2.15 -18.14 10.13
C LEU A 31 -2.23 -19.11 11.33
N PRO A 32 -3.31 -19.16 12.14
CA PRO A 32 -3.43 -20.15 13.20
C PRO A 32 -3.36 -21.62 12.72
N ALA A 33 -3.78 -21.91 11.49
CA ALA A 33 -3.75 -23.26 10.93
C ALA A 33 -2.32 -23.77 10.63
N LEU A 34 -1.30 -22.90 10.70
CA LEU A 34 0.11 -23.32 10.68
C LEU A 34 0.50 -24.13 11.93
N ASN A 35 -0.28 -24.04 13.02
CA ASN A 35 -0.02 -24.75 14.29
C ASN A 35 1.38 -24.46 14.88
N ASP A 36 1.88 -23.24 14.69
CA ASP A 36 3.17 -22.80 15.21
C ASP A 36 2.98 -21.79 16.37
N PRO A 37 3.45 -22.09 17.59
CA PRO A 37 3.27 -21.22 18.76
C PRO A 37 4.01 -19.87 18.63
N ARG A 38 4.96 -19.73 17.69
CA ARG A 38 5.65 -18.46 17.42
C ARG A 38 4.70 -17.40 16.85
N ILE A 39 3.66 -17.82 16.14
CA ILE A 39 2.68 -16.93 15.49
C ILE A 39 1.94 -16.07 16.54
N ASP A 40 1.63 -16.65 17.70
CA ASP A 40 0.94 -15.94 18.78
C ASP A 40 1.77 -14.79 19.36
N LYS A 41 3.10 -14.88 19.26
CA LYS A 41 4.04 -13.86 19.73
C LYS A 41 4.30 -12.76 18.70
N LEU A 42 3.98 -12.98 17.43
CA LEU A 42 4.23 -12.00 16.38
C LEU A 42 3.42 -10.72 16.62
N PRO A 43 4.04 -9.54 16.56
CA PRO A 43 3.32 -8.27 16.49
C PRO A 43 2.34 -8.26 15.31
N TYR A 44 1.20 -7.58 15.45
CA TYR A 44 0.19 -7.52 14.39
C TYR A 44 0.74 -7.00 13.05
N SER A 45 1.68 -6.05 13.09
CA SER A 45 2.37 -5.56 11.88
C SER A 45 3.16 -6.67 11.17
N ILE A 46 3.84 -7.55 11.92
CA ILE A 46 4.59 -8.69 11.36
C ILE A 46 3.65 -9.77 10.80
N ARG A 47 2.45 -9.93 11.39
CA ARG A 47 1.43 -10.86 10.85
C ARG A 47 0.96 -10.46 9.45
N ILE A 48 0.91 -9.15 9.14
CA ILE A 48 0.59 -8.67 7.78
C ILE A 48 1.69 -9.03 6.79
N LEU A 49 2.96 -8.89 7.18
CA LEU A 49 4.10 -9.32 6.35
C LEU A 49 4.09 -10.84 6.13
N LEU A 50 3.79 -11.60 7.18
CA LEU A 50 3.68 -13.07 7.11
C LEU A 50 2.55 -13.51 6.17
N GLU A 51 1.37 -12.89 6.26
CA GLU A 51 0.26 -13.16 5.34
C GLU A 51 0.66 -12.90 3.89
N SER A 52 1.27 -11.74 3.61
CA SER A 52 1.71 -11.39 2.26
C SER A 52 2.71 -12.40 1.72
N ALA A 53 3.69 -12.82 2.52
CA ALA A 53 4.68 -13.81 2.12
C ALA A 53 4.05 -15.18 1.86
N ILE A 54 3.13 -15.64 2.72
CA ILE A 54 2.43 -16.92 2.55
C ILE A 54 1.60 -16.92 1.26
N ARG A 55 0.75 -15.91 1.07
CA ARG A 55 -0.17 -15.84 -0.07
C ARG A 55 0.56 -15.72 -1.42
N ASN A 56 1.74 -15.11 -1.42
CA ASN A 56 2.55 -14.92 -2.62
C ASN A 56 3.68 -15.96 -2.76
N CYS A 57 3.70 -17.02 -1.96
CA CYS A 57 4.78 -18.01 -2.00
C CYS A 57 4.74 -18.84 -3.29
N ASP A 58 5.62 -18.48 -4.22
CA ASP A 58 5.77 -19.10 -5.54
C ASP A 58 7.06 -19.94 -5.65
N ASN A 59 7.86 -20.00 -4.58
CA ASN A 59 9.22 -20.58 -4.56
C ASN A 59 10.18 -19.96 -5.58
N PHE A 60 9.91 -18.73 -6.02
CA PHE A 60 10.76 -17.98 -6.93
C PHE A 60 11.00 -16.56 -6.42
N GLN A 61 9.99 -15.69 -6.45
CA GLN A 61 10.06 -14.35 -5.87
C GLN A 61 9.91 -14.39 -4.35
N VAL A 62 9.08 -15.30 -3.84
CA VAL A 62 8.85 -15.51 -2.41
C VAL A 62 8.99 -16.98 -2.09
N THR A 63 9.97 -17.31 -1.26
CA THR A 63 10.30 -18.70 -0.92
C THR A 63 9.71 -19.12 0.42
N GLN A 64 9.58 -20.43 0.64
CA GLN A 64 9.24 -20.97 1.96
C GLN A 64 10.27 -20.57 3.02
N SER A 65 11.53 -20.37 2.63
CA SER A 65 12.56 -19.87 3.56
C SER A 65 12.26 -18.45 4.02
N ASP A 66 11.69 -17.60 3.15
CA ASP A 66 11.31 -16.25 3.54
C ASP A 66 10.13 -16.25 4.51
N VAL A 67 9.16 -17.15 4.31
CA VAL A 67 8.07 -17.35 5.26
C VAL A 67 8.61 -17.79 6.63
N GLU A 68 9.53 -18.76 6.67
CA GLU A 68 10.15 -19.21 7.92
C GLU A 68 10.94 -18.08 8.60
N LYS A 69 11.67 -17.24 7.84
CA LYS A 69 12.36 -16.07 8.41
C LYS A 69 11.40 -15.14 9.15
N ILE A 70 10.20 -14.92 8.60
CA ILE A 70 9.18 -14.05 9.20
C ILE A 70 8.54 -14.71 10.42
N ILE A 71 8.28 -16.02 10.38
CA ILE A 71 7.78 -16.77 11.56
C ILE A 71 8.80 -16.71 12.70
N ASP A 72 10.09 -16.83 12.38
CA ASP A 72 11.20 -16.76 13.33
C ASP A 72 11.64 -15.32 13.68
N TRP A 73 10.72 -14.34 13.58
CA TRP A 73 10.98 -12.91 13.74
C TRP A 73 11.83 -12.54 14.96
N GLU A 74 11.59 -13.16 16.12
CA GLU A 74 12.33 -12.89 17.37
C GLU A 74 13.85 -13.10 17.19
N ASN A 75 14.26 -14.04 16.32
CA ASN A 75 15.66 -14.41 16.11
C ASN A 75 16.24 -13.84 14.81
N THR A 76 15.41 -13.58 13.80
CA THR A 76 15.84 -13.14 12.47
C THR A 76 15.85 -11.63 12.32
N SER A 77 14.92 -10.91 12.95
CA SER A 77 14.87 -9.45 12.91
C SER A 77 16.14 -8.79 13.51
N PRO A 78 16.65 -9.23 14.69
CA PRO A 78 17.91 -8.69 15.23
C PRO A 78 19.14 -8.96 14.35
N LYS A 79 19.06 -9.94 13.45
CA LYS A 79 20.13 -10.29 12.50
C LYS A 79 19.99 -9.55 11.17
N LEU A 80 19.05 -8.61 11.07
CA LEU A 80 18.77 -7.83 9.86
C LEU A 80 18.47 -8.71 8.64
N ALA A 81 17.73 -9.81 8.87
CA ALA A 81 17.35 -10.71 7.78
C ALA A 81 16.49 -9.97 6.75
N GLU A 82 16.81 -10.12 5.47
CA GLU A 82 16.01 -9.58 4.37
C GLU A 82 14.84 -10.50 4.04
N ILE A 83 13.70 -9.87 3.74
CA ILE A 83 12.44 -10.51 3.35
C ILE A 83 11.83 -9.80 2.13
N PRO A 84 11.13 -10.53 1.26
CA PRO A 84 10.29 -9.94 0.23
C PRO A 84 8.96 -9.49 0.84
N PHE A 85 8.45 -8.33 0.40
CA PHE A 85 7.10 -7.88 0.71
C PHE A 85 6.36 -7.44 -0.55
N LYS A 86 5.15 -7.98 -0.75
CA LYS A 86 4.25 -7.60 -1.85
C LYS A 86 3.04 -6.89 -1.27
N PRO A 87 3.00 -5.54 -1.28
CA PRO A 87 1.84 -4.79 -0.79
C PRO A 87 0.61 -5.07 -1.66
N ALA A 88 -0.58 -4.84 -1.10
CA ALA A 88 -1.85 -5.08 -1.79
C ALA A 88 -2.14 -4.03 -2.88
N ARG A 89 -1.63 -2.81 -2.73
CA ARG A 89 -1.87 -1.67 -3.63
C ARG A 89 -0.78 -0.60 -3.52
N VAL A 90 -0.83 0.38 -4.42
CA VAL A 90 0.05 1.56 -4.45
C VAL A 90 -0.77 2.86 -4.38
N LEU A 91 -0.27 3.85 -3.64
CA LEU A 91 -0.87 5.18 -3.55
C LEU A 91 0.07 6.23 -4.16
N LEU A 92 -0.45 7.09 -5.02
CA LEU A 92 0.30 8.17 -5.65
C LEU A 92 -0.33 9.52 -5.37
N GLN A 93 0.50 10.56 -5.34
CA GLN A 93 0.08 11.96 -5.42
C GLN A 93 0.59 12.58 -6.73
N ASP A 94 0.05 13.69 -7.21
CA ASP A 94 0.27 14.17 -8.57
C ASP A 94 1.71 14.61 -8.93
N PHE A 95 2.54 15.04 -7.97
CA PHE A 95 3.96 15.38 -8.24
C PHE A 95 4.80 14.15 -8.54
N THR A 96 4.55 13.03 -7.87
CA THR A 96 5.28 11.77 -8.09
C THR A 96 4.53 10.82 -9.02
N GLY A 97 3.23 11.00 -9.17
CA GLY A 97 2.39 10.22 -10.08
C GLY A 97 2.58 10.60 -11.54
N VAL A 98 2.84 11.88 -11.85
CA VAL A 98 3.21 12.29 -13.21
C VAL A 98 4.46 11.56 -13.71
N PRO A 99 5.63 11.61 -13.04
CA PRO A 99 6.81 10.88 -13.49
C PRO A 99 6.56 9.36 -13.55
N ALA A 100 5.86 8.76 -12.58
CA ALA A 100 5.55 7.34 -12.63
C ALA A 100 4.73 6.94 -13.87
N VAL A 101 3.73 7.74 -14.27
CA VAL A 101 2.95 7.49 -15.49
C VAL A 101 3.79 7.74 -16.76
N VAL A 102 4.72 8.71 -16.73
CA VAL A 102 5.70 8.90 -17.80
C VAL A 102 6.60 7.68 -17.94
N ASP A 103 7.09 7.11 -16.84
CA ASP A 103 7.98 5.96 -16.85
C ASP A 103 7.26 4.70 -17.35
N LEU A 104 6.00 4.48 -16.96
CA LEU A 104 5.15 3.44 -17.55
C LEU A 104 4.93 3.64 -19.06
N ALA A 105 4.73 4.87 -19.52
CA ALA A 105 4.59 5.17 -20.94
C ALA A 105 5.91 4.91 -21.71
N ALA A 106 7.04 5.35 -21.15
CA ALA A 106 8.36 5.12 -21.72
C ALA A 106 8.73 3.63 -21.79
N MET A 107 8.35 2.85 -20.76
CA MET A 107 8.50 1.40 -20.76
C MET A 107 7.65 0.72 -21.84
N ARG A 108 6.43 1.21 -22.13
CA ARG A 108 5.62 0.74 -23.26
C ARG A 108 6.31 1.00 -24.60
N ASP A 109 6.85 2.20 -24.79
CA ASP A 109 7.61 2.54 -25.99
C ASP A 109 8.86 1.66 -26.14
N ALA A 110 9.57 1.39 -25.05
CA ALA A 110 10.74 0.50 -25.04
C ALA A 110 10.35 -0.95 -25.42
N MET A 111 9.25 -1.46 -24.87
CA MET A 111 8.73 -2.79 -25.22
C MET A 111 8.36 -2.90 -26.70
N ALA A 112 7.70 -1.87 -27.24
CA ALA A 112 7.35 -1.82 -28.66
C ALA A 112 8.60 -1.79 -29.56
N LYS A 113 9.64 -1.04 -29.18
CA LYS A 113 10.93 -1.00 -29.91
C LYS A 113 11.69 -2.34 -29.88
N LEU A 114 11.40 -3.20 -28.90
CA LEU A 114 11.94 -4.55 -28.78
C LEU A 114 11.04 -5.61 -29.43
N ASP A 115 10.08 -5.20 -30.26
CA ASP A 115 9.07 -6.07 -30.91
C ASP A 115 8.31 -6.95 -29.91
N SER A 116 8.09 -6.43 -28.70
CA SER A 116 7.37 -7.10 -27.61
C SER A 116 6.02 -6.43 -27.34
N ASP A 117 5.15 -7.13 -26.61
CA ASP A 117 3.82 -6.63 -26.27
C ASP A 117 3.90 -5.53 -25.19
N ALA A 118 3.69 -4.28 -25.60
CA ALA A 118 3.66 -3.12 -24.73
C ALA A 118 2.56 -3.21 -23.65
N ASN A 119 1.47 -3.95 -23.89
CA ASN A 119 0.39 -4.08 -22.90
C ASN A 119 0.80 -4.86 -21.65
N LYS A 120 1.93 -5.58 -21.70
CA LYS A 120 2.54 -6.20 -20.51
C LYS A 120 3.02 -5.16 -19.49
N ILE A 121 3.28 -3.92 -19.92
CA ILE A 121 3.53 -2.81 -19.01
C ILE A 121 2.19 -2.28 -18.54
N ASN A 122 1.74 -2.83 -17.42
CA ASN A 122 0.51 -2.44 -16.74
C ASN A 122 0.63 -2.71 -15.24
N PRO A 123 0.05 -1.87 -14.36
CA PRO A 123 -0.05 -2.19 -12.94
C PRO A 123 -0.78 -3.52 -12.68
N LEU A 124 -0.15 -4.40 -11.92
CA LEU A 124 -0.64 -5.71 -11.48
C LEU A 124 -1.38 -5.63 -10.14
N VAL A 125 -1.20 -4.53 -9.41
CA VAL A 125 -1.95 -4.18 -8.19
C VAL A 125 -2.73 -2.89 -8.43
N PRO A 126 -3.82 -2.64 -7.66
CA PRO A 126 -4.51 -1.36 -7.68
C PRO A 126 -3.54 -0.19 -7.40
N VAL A 127 -3.70 0.87 -8.19
CA VAL A 127 -2.98 2.13 -8.07
C VAL A 127 -4.00 3.25 -7.95
N ASP A 128 -4.02 3.92 -6.81
CA ASP A 128 -4.88 5.09 -6.60
C ASP A 128 -4.00 6.35 -6.62
N LEU A 129 -4.24 7.24 -7.59
CA LEU A 129 -3.56 8.53 -7.70
C LEU A 129 -4.51 9.64 -7.28
N VAL A 130 -4.11 10.47 -6.32
CA VAL A 130 -4.88 11.64 -5.87
C VAL A 130 -4.19 12.92 -6.33
N ILE A 131 -4.97 13.83 -6.93
CA ILE A 131 -4.48 15.16 -7.33
C ILE A 131 -4.80 16.15 -6.20
N ASP A 132 -3.78 16.52 -5.43
CA ASP A 132 -3.92 17.37 -4.25
C ASP A 132 -2.72 18.30 -3.99
N HIS A 133 -1.57 18.12 -4.65
CA HIS A 133 -0.37 18.96 -4.48
C HIS A 133 -0.32 20.16 -5.45
N SER A 134 -1.32 20.31 -6.33
CA SER A 134 -1.34 21.34 -7.36
C SER A 134 -2.05 22.64 -6.95
N VAL A 135 -2.99 22.60 -6.00
CA VAL A 135 -3.76 23.77 -5.58
C VAL A 135 -2.92 24.70 -4.71
N GLN A 136 -3.05 26.01 -4.93
CA GLN A 136 -2.38 27.04 -4.15
C GLN A 136 -3.41 28.00 -3.55
N VAL A 137 -3.05 28.62 -2.42
CA VAL A 137 -3.89 29.64 -1.78
C VAL A 137 -3.57 31.00 -2.39
N ASP A 138 -3.99 31.23 -3.64
CA ASP A 138 -3.86 32.52 -4.32
C ASP A 138 -4.83 33.57 -3.75
N VAL A 139 -6.06 33.13 -3.45
CA VAL A 139 -7.12 33.93 -2.84
C VAL A 139 -7.53 33.30 -1.51
N ALA A 140 -7.69 34.13 -0.48
CA ALA A 140 -8.16 33.72 0.84
C ALA A 140 -9.19 34.72 1.39
N ARG A 141 -9.98 34.28 2.39
CA ARG A 141 -10.94 35.13 3.12
C ARG A 141 -11.98 35.83 2.23
N SER A 142 -12.37 35.18 1.14
CA SER A 142 -13.41 35.62 0.21
C SER A 142 -14.41 34.48 -0.02
N PRO A 143 -15.73 34.75 -0.16
CA PRO A 143 -16.72 33.73 -0.51
C PRO A 143 -16.38 32.94 -1.78
N ASN A 144 -15.68 33.58 -2.73
CA ASN A 144 -15.29 32.96 -4.01
C ASN A 144 -13.88 32.35 -4.00
N ALA A 145 -13.17 32.36 -2.87
CA ALA A 145 -11.77 31.94 -2.80
C ALA A 145 -11.54 30.51 -3.33
N VAL A 146 -12.42 29.57 -2.94
CA VAL A 146 -12.33 28.17 -3.37
C VAL A 146 -12.44 28.05 -4.88
N GLN A 147 -13.45 28.67 -5.49
CA GLN A 147 -13.64 28.64 -6.94
C GLN A 147 -12.45 29.29 -7.67
N SER A 148 -12.01 30.47 -7.24
CA SER A 148 -10.89 31.18 -7.89
C SER A 148 -9.59 30.38 -7.85
N ASN A 149 -9.28 29.73 -6.71
CA ASN A 149 -8.07 28.90 -6.59
C ASN A 149 -8.16 27.64 -7.47
N MET A 150 -9.33 27.00 -7.57
CA MET A 150 -9.52 25.84 -8.46
C MET A 150 -9.42 26.20 -9.95
N GLU A 151 -9.96 27.36 -10.35
CA GLU A 151 -9.80 27.86 -11.73
C GLU A 151 -8.33 28.12 -12.07
N LEU A 152 -7.58 28.74 -11.15
CA LEU A 152 -6.14 28.97 -11.32
C LEU A 152 -5.35 27.66 -11.37
N GLU A 153 -5.63 26.72 -10.46
CA GLU A 153 -5.03 25.39 -10.45
C GLU A 153 -5.21 24.69 -11.80
N PHE A 154 -6.45 24.65 -12.32
CA PHE A 154 -6.75 23.99 -13.58
C PHE A 154 -6.05 24.67 -14.76
N SER A 155 -6.00 26.01 -14.77
CA SER A 155 -5.33 26.76 -15.84
C SER A 155 -3.82 26.48 -15.87
N ARG A 156 -3.17 26.41 -14.69
CA ARG A 156 -1.73 26.18 -14.55
C ARG A 156 -1.31 24.74 -14.84
N ASN A 157 -2.19 23.76 -14.56
CA ASN A 157 -1.84 22.34 -14.59
C ASN A 157 -2.57 21.55 -15.68
N LYS A 158 -3.18 22.23 -16.67
CA LYS A 158 -4.00 21.62 -17.72
C LYS A 158 -3.34 20.43 -18.42
N GLU A 159 -2.06 20.56 -18.77
CA GLU A 159 -1.29 19.50 -19.44
C GLU A 159 -1.08 18.29 -18.52
N ARG A 160 -0.64 18.53 -17.28
CA ARG A 160 -0.44 17.49 -16.27
C ARG A 160 -1.74 16.72 -16.00
N PHE A 161 -2.86 17.42 -15.83
CA PHE A 161 -4.15 16.79 -15.60
C PHE A 161 -4.65 16.02 -16.82
N GLY A 162 -4.42 16.56 -18.03
CA GLY A 162 -4.70 15.85 -19.28
C GLY A 162 -3.90 14.55 -19.39
N PHE A 163 -2.61 14.58 -19.04
CA PHE A 163 -1.73 13.42 -19.05
C PHE A 163 -2.15 12.36 -18.02
N LEU A 164 -2.44 12.75 -16.77
CA LEU A 164 -2.92 11.81 -15.74
C LEU A 164 -4.28 11.20 -16.10
N LYS A 165 -5.18 12.00 -16.70
CA LYS A 165 -6.46 11.50 -17.22
C LYS A 165 -6.27 10.50 -18.37
N TRP A 166 -5.28 10.72 -19.23
CA TRP A 166 -4.91 9.71 -20.23
C TRP A 166 -4.41 8.44 -19.54
N GLY A 167 -3.51 8.56 -18.54
CA GLY A 167 -2.97 7.43 -17.77
C GLY A 167 -4.05 6.53 -17.18
N SER A 168 -5.09 7.11 -16.55
CA SER A 168 -6.20 6.34 -15.97
C SER A 168 -7.04 5.56 -16.99
N THR A 169 -6.98 5.94 -18.27
CA THR A 169 -7.64 5.21 -19.36
C THR A 169 -6.71 4.26 -20.10
N ALA A 170 -5.41 4.54 -20.08
CA ALA A 170 -4.40 3.76 -20.80
C ALA A 170 -3.90 2.55 -19.99
N PHE A 171 -4.00 2.59 -18.66
CA PHE A 171 -3.56 1.53 -17.75
C PHE A 171 -4.75 0.95 -16.97
N HIS A 172 -4.82 -0.37 -16.89
CA HIS A 172 -5.75 -1.05 -16.00
C HIS A 172 -5.29 -0.91 -14.55
N ASN A 173 -6.22 -1.04 -13.60
CA ASN A 173 -5.99 -0.89 -12.16
C ASN A 173 -5.51 0.51 -11.73
N MET A 174 -5.62 1.52 -12.59
CA MET A 174 -5.25 2.90 -12.27
C MET A 174 -6.50 3.77 -12.06
N LEU A 175 -6.74 4.18 -10.83
CA LEU A 175 -7.77 5.15 -10.47
C LEU A 175 -7.12 6.52 -10.30
N VAL A 176 -7.71 7.56 -10.88
CA VAL A 176 -7.30 8.96 -10.67
C VAL A 176 -8.44 9.72 -10.00
N VAL A 177 -8.18 10.19 -8.78
CA VAL A 177 -9.07 11.09 -8.04
C VAL A 177 -8.79 12.53 -8.50
N PRO A 178 -9.81 13.25 -9.03
CA PRO A 178 -9.61 14.57 -9.64
C PRO A 178 -9.28 15.65 -8.61
N PRO A 179 -8.72 16.81 -9.04
CA PRO A 179 -8.46 17.94 -8.16
C PRO A 179 -9.71 18.42 -7.43
N GLY A 180 -9.54 18.96 -6.22
CA GLY A 180 -10.63 19.44 -5.38
C GLY A 180 -11.41 18.35 -4.62
N SER A 181 -10.96 17.09 -4.67
CA SER A 181 -11.63 15.97 -3.99
C SER A 181 -11.13 15.71 -2.56
N GLY A 182 -10.11 16.44 -2.10
CA GLY A 182 -9.48 16.27 -0.79
C GLY A 182 -7.98 16.03 -0.88
N ILE A 183 -7.37 15.68 0.24
CA ILE A 183 -5.92 15.40 0.38
C ILE A 183 -5.70 13.88 0.37
N VAL A 184 -4.63 13.42 -0.28
CA VAL A 184 -4.31 12.02 -0.56
C VAL A 184 -4.52 11.09 0.64
N HIS A 185 -4.02 11.46 1.82
CA HIS A 185 -4.11 10.61 3.02
C HIS A 185 -5.49 10.59 3.67
N GLN A 186 -6.22 11.70 3.60
CA GLN A 186 -7.60 11.77 4.09
C GLN A 186 -8.53 10.97 3.18
N VAL A 187 -8.41 11.17 1.86
CA VAL A 187 -9.16 10.39 0.86
C VAL A 187 -8.81 8.90 0.99
N ASN A 188 -7.55 8.58 1.29
CA ASN A 188 -7.13 7.20 1.55
C ASN A 188 -7.82 6.60 2.79
N LEU A 189 -7.90 7.33 3.90
CA LEU A 189 -8.59 6.86 5.10
C LEU A 189 -10.10 6.72 4.92
N GLU A 190 -10.74 7.68 4.24
CA GLU A 190 -12.20 7.79 4.19
C GLU A 190 -12.84 6.99 3.04
N TYR A 191 -12.08 6.74 1.96
CA TYR A 191 -12.64 6.17 0.73
C TYR A 191 -11.79 5.06 0.10
N LEU A 192 -10.48 5.23 -0.02
CA LEU A 192 -9.64 4.26 -0.73
C LEU A 192 -9.15 3.10 0.14
N GLY A 193 -9.16 3.21 1.47
CA GLY A 193 -8.71 2.15 2.37
C GLY A 193 -9.69 0.98 2.34
N ARG A 194 -9.19 -0.22 2.00
CA ARG A 194 -10.05 -1.41 1.92
C ARG A 194 -10.11 -2.18 3.23
N VAL A 195 -9.08 -2.04 4.08
CA VAL A 195 -8.85 -2.82 5.31
C VAL A 195 -8.64 -4.32 5.04
N VAL A 196 -9.56 -4.95 4.32
CA VAL A 196 -9.47 -6.33 3.83
C VAL A 196 -9.83 -6.35 2.34
N PHE A 197 -8.93 -6.85 1.52
CA PHE A 197 -9.20 -7.15 0.12
C PHE A 197 -10.00 -8.43 -0.03
N ASN A 198 -10.74 -8.54 -1.14
CA ASN A 198 -11.31 -9.78 -1.64
C ASN A 198 -11.14 -9.81 -3.16
N THR A 199 -10.06 -10.45 -3.62
CA THR A 199 -9.68 -10.50 -5.03
C THR A 199 -9.83 -11.93 -5.51
N ASP A 200 -10.72 -12.15 -6.49
CA ASP A 200 -11.01 -13.48 -7.05
C ASP A 200 -11.39 -14.52 -5.98
N GLY A 201 -12.08 -14.07 -4.91
CA GLY A 201 -12.50 -14.93 -3.80
C GLY A 201 -11.40 -15.21 -2.76
N ILE A 202 -10.21 -14.61 -2.89
CA ILE A 202 -9.14 -14.65 -1.89
C ILE A 202 -9.13 -13.36 -1.09
N MET A 203 -9.24 -13.49 0.24
CA MET A 203 -9.23 -12.39 1.18
C MET A 203 -7.89 -12.26 1.89
N TYR A 204 -7.45 -11.02 2.06
CA TYR A 204 -6.16 -10.69 2.67
C TYR A 204 -6.15 -9.24 3.19
N PRO A 205 -5.29 -8.90 4.16
CA PRO A 205 -5.18 -7.53 4.68
C PRO A 205 -4.83 -6.52 3.58
N ASP A 206 -5.43 -5.34 3.66
CA ASP A 206 -4.93 -4.18 2.91
C ASP A 206 -3.52 -3.84 3.39
N SER A 207 -2.68 -3.47 2.45
CA SER A 207 -1.35 -2.92 2.67
C SER A 207 -0.97 -2.04 1.49
N VAL A 208 -0.28 -0.94 1.77
CA VAL A 208 -0.05 0.09 0.76
C VAL A 208 1.33 0.70 0.88
N VAL A 209 1.99 0.84 -0.25
CA VAL A 209 3.16 1.73 -0.34
C VAL A 209 2.76 2.94 -1.15
N GLY A 210 3.26 4.11 -0.77
CA GLY A 210 2.91 5.34 -1.48
C GLY A 210 4.11 6.24 -1.73
N THR A 211 4.03 7.06 -2.76
CA THR A 211 5.09 8.01 -3.11
C THR A 211 5.02 9.31 -2.31
N ASP A 212 4.55 9.20 -1.06
CA ASP A 212 4.45 10.25 -0.06
C ASP A 212 4.77 9.68 1.33
N SER A 213 5.56 10.41 2.12
CA SER A 213 6.05 9.96 3.43
C SER A 213 4.95 9.77 4.47
N HIS A 214 3.83 10.49 4.35
CA HIS A 214 2.70 10.40 5.28
C HIS A 214 1.70 9.31 4.90
N THR A 215 2.03 8.44 3.93
CA THR A 215 1.23 7.22 3.65
C THR A 215 1.00 6.39 4.91
N THR A 216 1.91 6.51 5.89
CA THR A 216 1.81 5.95 7.26
C THR A 216 0.56 6.40 8.03
N MET A 217 -0.15 7.45 7.60
CA MET A 217 -1.40 7.87 8.23
C MET A 217 -2.47 6.75 8.20
N ILE A 218 -2.45 5.89 7.17
CA ILE A 218 -3.37 4.76 7.03
C ILE A 218 -3.16 3.67 8.11
N ASP A 219 -2.00 3.65 8.76
CA ASP A 219 -1.68 2.70 9.85
C ASP A 219 -2.64 2.85 11.03
N GLY A 220 -3.19 4.06 11.23
CA GLY A 220 -4.22 4.32 12.23
C GLY A 220 -5.53 3.54 12.01
N LEU A 221 -5.76 3.05 10.78
CA LEU A 221 -6.90 2.19 10.41
C LEU A 221 -6.55 0.69 10.44
N GLY A 222 -5.32 0.33 10.82
CA GLY A 222 -4.85 -1.06 10.85
C GLY A 222 -4.40 -1.61 9.49
N VAL A 223 -4.20 -0.73 8.49
CA VAL A 223 -3.61 -1.07 7.19
C VAL A 223 -2.11 -0.80 7.27
N ALA A 224 -1.25 -1.77 6.98
CA ALA A 224 0.19 -1.52 6.99
C ALA A 224 0.59 -0.71 5.74
N GLY A 225 1.07 0.52 5.94
CA GLY A 225 1.57 1.31 4.82
C GLY A 225 2.60 2.38 5.15
N TRP A 226 3.43 2.71 4.15
CA TRP A 226 4.52 3.66 4.31
C TRP A 226 4.95 4.31 3.01
N GLY A 227 5.72 5.39 3.14
CA GLY A 227 6.29 6.12 2.01
C GLY A 227 7.48 5.39 1.38
N VAL A 228 7.53 5.38 0.05
CA VAL A 228 8.64 4.86 -0.76
C VAL A 228 8.98 5.83 -1.90
N GLY A 229 10.10 5.59 -2.59
CA GLY A 229 10.44 6.34 -3.81
C GLY A 229 9.56 5.95 -5.01
N GLY A 230 9.62 6.75 -6.07
CA GLY A 230 8.88 6.49 -7.31
C GLY A 230 9.24 5.15 -7.95
N ILE A 231 10.54 4.83 -8.00
CA ILE A 231 11.06 3.59 -8.58
C ILE A 231 10.54 2.36 -7.82
N GLU A 232 10.55 2.38 -6.49
CA GLU A 232 10.01 1.29 -5.68
C GLU A 232 8.50 1.13 -5.87
N ALA A 233 7.77 2.25 -5.98
CA ALA A 233 6.35 2.24 -6.28
C ALA A 233 6.07 1.63 -7.67
N GLU A 234 6.82 2.02 -8.70
CA GLU A 234 6.70 1.48 -10.06
C GLU A 234 7.04 -0.02 -10.12
N ALA A 235 8.12 -0.43 -9.46
CA ALA A 235 8.50 -1.84 -9.38
C ALA A 235 7.38 -2.67 -8.72
N THR A 236 6.77 -2.12 -7.66
CA THR A 236 5.62 -2.72 -6.98
C THR A 236 4.41 -2.81 -7.91
N MET A 237 4.11 -1.75 -8.68
CA MET A 237 3.04 -1.77 -9.69
C MET A 237 3.26 -2.91 -10.68
N LEU A 238 4.50 -3.17 -11.08
CA LEU A 238 4.86 -4.24 -12.03
C LEU A 238 5.05 -5.61 -11.35
N GLY A 239 4.66 -5.76 -10.09
CA GLY A 239 4.63 -7.03 -9.36
C GLY A 239 5.96 -7.49 -8.79
N GLN A 240 6.99 -6.64 -8.78
CA GLN A 240 8.23 -6.94 -8.07
C GLN A 240 7.99 -6.86 -6.55
N PRO A 241 8.40 -7.88 -5.78
CA PRO A 241 8.43 -7.74 -4.33
C PRO A 241 9.45 -6.66 -3.94
N MET A 242 9.11 -5.87 -2.94
CA MET A 242 10.09 -5.00 -2.30
C MET A 242 11.00 -5.85 -1.42
N SER A 243 12.32 -5.64 -1.52
CA SER A 243 13.25 -6.16 -0.52
C SER A 243 13.28 -5.22 0.67
N MET A 244 13.12 -5.76 1.87
CA MET A 244 13.25 -5.00 3.10
C MET A 244 13.90 -5.82 4.20
N VAL A 245 14.57 -5.13 5.13
CA VAL A 245 15.01 -5.73 6.38
C VAL A 245 13.80 -6.00 7.25
N LEU A 246 13.69 -7.23 7.78
CA LEU A 246 12.61 -7.60 8.70
C LEU A 246 12.69 -6.72 9.97
N PRO A 247 11.71 -5.82 10.19
CA PRO A 247 11.87 -4.74 11.14
C PRO A 247 11.69 -5.20 12.58
N GLY A 248 12.46 -4.61 13.49
CA GLY A 248 12.16 -4.65 14.91
C GLY A 248 10.87 -3.88 15.20
N VAL A 249 10.13 -4.27 16.24
CA VAL A 249 8.86 -3.62 16.60
C VAL A 249 8.95 -3.08 18.01
N VAL A 250 8.81 -1.75 18.14
CA VAL A 250 8.76 -1.06 19.44
C VAL A 250 7.30 -0.94 19.88
N GLY A 251 6.94 -1.62 20.97
CA GLY A 251 5.60 -1.53 21.54
C GLY A 251 5.38 -0.23 22.31
N PHE A 252 4.57 0.68 21.77
CA PHE A 252 4.19 1.93 22.45
C PHE A 252 2.86 1.75 23.20
N LYS A 253 2.92 1.41 24.50
CA LYS A 253 1.73 1.15 25.31
C LYS A 253 1.07 2.45 25.80
N LEU A 254 -0.14 2.73 25.32
CA LEU A 254 -0.98 3.81 25.83
C LEU A 254 -1.76 3.35 27.08
N THR A 255 -1.75 4.16 28.13
CA THR A 255 -2.51 3.90 29.37
C THR A 255 -3.21 5.18 29.83
N GLY A 256 -4.25 5.03 30.67
CA GLY A 256 -5.00 6.16 31.21
C GLY A 256 -6.05 6.71 30.25
N LYS A 257 -6.40 7.99 30.42
CA LYS A 257 -7.36 8.74 29.61
C LYS A 257 -6.89 10.16 29.39
N LEU A 258 -7.22 10.74 28.23
CA LEU A 258 -6.94 12.15 27.96
C LEU A 258 -7.78 13.05 28.89
N GLN A 259 -7.17 14.16 29.33
CA GLN A 259 -7.86 15.17 30.13
C GLN A 259 -8.78 16.02 29.25
N SER A 260 -9.78 16.66 29.86
CA SER A 260 -10.63 17.62 29.15
C SER A 260 -9.77 18.76 28.58
N GLY A 261 -10.02 19.13 27.33
CA GLY A 261 -9.25 20.17 26.62
C GLY A 261 -8.00 19.66 25.89
N VAL A 262 -7.58 18.41 26.11
CA VAL A 262 -6.48 17.80 25.34
C VAL A 262 -6.98 17.35 23.96
N THR A 263 -6.25 17.72 22.92
CA THR A 263 -6.57 17.42 21.52
C THR A 263 -5.78 16.23 20.97
N ALA A 264 -6.17 15.73 19.79
CA ALA A 264 -5.40 14.73 19.07
C ALA A 264 -3.99 15.26 18.70
N THR A 265 -3.88 16.55 18.41
CA THR A 265 -2.60 17.23 18.10
C THR A 265 -1.66 17.19 19.30
N ASP A 266 -2.16 17.45 20.50
CA ASP A 266 -1.34 17.38 21.73
C ASP A 266 -0.80 15.97 21.96
N LEU A 267 -1.63 14.96 21.72
CA LEU A 267 -1.24 13.55 21.83
C LEU A 267 -0.17 13.18 20.81
N VAL A 268 -0.38 13.47 19.52
CA VAL A 268 0.58 13.06 18.47
C VAL A 268 1.93 13.77 18.63
N LEU A 269 1.94 15.06 19.01
CA LEU A 269 3.18 15.78 19.30
C LEU A 269 3.90 15.20 20.52
N THR A 270 3.17 14.80 21.55
CA THR A 270 3.73 14.15 22.74
C THR A 270 4.36 12.79 22.37
N VAL A 271 3.66 11.98 21.57
CA VAL A 271 4.18 10.67 21.12
C VAL A 271 5.43 10.87 20.26
N CYS A 272 5.40 11.80 19.31
CA CYS A 272 6.55 12.13 18.45
C CYS A 272 7.77 12.54 19.29
N TYR A 273 7.58 13.45 20.25
CA TYR A 273 8.64 13.88 21.17
C TYR A 273 9.22 12.72 21.99
N ARG A 274 8.38 11.81 22.48
CA ARG A 274 8.82 10.64 23.27
C ARG A 274 9.60 9.64 22.43
N LEU A 275 9.12 9.33 21.24
CA LEU A 275 9.78 8.40 20.32
C LEU A 275 11.13 8.95 19.85
N ASN A 276 11.21 10.23 19.49
CA ASN A 276 12.45 10.85 19.05
C ASN A 276 13.54 10.87 20.13
N ASN A 277 13.18 10.98 21.41
CA ASN A 277 14.14 10.96 22.52
C ASN A 277 14.53 9.54 22.97
N SER A 278 13.85 8.51 22.47
CA SER A 278 14.11 7.11 22.84
C SER A 278 14.89 6.35 21.75
N GLY A 279 15.05 6.96 20.57
CA GLY A 279 15.75 6.41 19.40
C GLY A 279 17.19 6.88 19.28
#